data_AF-F6K709-F1
#
_entry.id   AF-F6K709-F1
#
_cell.length_a   1.000
_cell.length_b   1.000
_cell.length_c   1.000
_cell.angle_alpha   90.00
_cell.angle_beta   90.00
_cell.angle_gamma   90.00
#
_symmetry.space_group_name_H-M   'P 1'
#
loop_
_entity.id
_entity.type
_entity.pdbx_description
1 polymer ?
#
loop_
_entity_poly.entity_id
_entity_poly.type
_entity_poly.pdbx_seq_one_letter_code
_entity_poly.pdbx_strand_id
1 'polypeptide(L)'
;MNYKLKVTIPVVVCGGAVLAYYLIRRFTLPPLDSVDGKAAAMVDAATIEKLEAGFSKLQASDSKSLLKKYLTKEVFDALKNKKTSFGSTLLDCIQSGVENLDSGVGIYAPDAEAYTVFADLFDPIIEDYHNGFKKTDKHPAKNWGDVETLGNLDPAGEFVVSTRVRCGRSMEGYPFNPCLTEAQYKEMEEKVSTTLSGLEAELKGTFYPLTGMSKETQQQLIDDHFLFKEGDRFLQAANACRFWPSGRGIYHNENKTFLV
;
A
#
# COMPACT_ATOMS: atom_id res chain seq x y z
N MET A 1 -6.16 30.11 7.48
CA MET A 1 -6.91 28.84 7.71
C MET A 1 -5.88 27.75 7.95
N ASN A 2 -5.69 27.33 9.19
CA ASN A 2 -4.72 26.29 9.54
C ASN A 2 -5.34 24.93 9.28
N TYR A 3 -4.95 24.27 8.18
CA TYR A 3 -5.30 22.89 7.92
C TYR A 3 -4.55 22.01 8.93
N LYS A 4 -5.23 21.63 10.02
CA LYS A 4 -4.75 20.57 10.92
C LYS A 4 -4.94 19.24 10.19
N LEU A 5 -3.89 18.78 9.52
CA LEU A 5 -3.82 17.42 8.99
C LEU A 5 -3.98 16.44 10.17
N LYS A 6 -5.14 15.77 10.26
CA LYS A 6 -5.36 14.69 11.23
C LYS A 6 -4.60 13.45 10.75
N VAL A 7 -3.30 13.42 11.02
CA VAL A 7 -2.47 12.24 10.79
C VAL A 7 -2.82 11.19 11.84
N THR A 8 -3.62 10.19 11.46
CA THR A 8 -3.83 9.00 12.28
C THR A 8 -2.75 7.98 11.92
N ILE A 9 -2.04 7.46 12.93
CA ILE A 9 -0.71 6.82 12.81
C ILE A 9 -0.83 5.26 12.83
N PRO A 10 -0.51 4.56 11.72
CA PRO A 10 -0.55 3.08 11.57
C PRO A 10 0.67 2.19 11.90
N VAL A 11 0.36 0.89 11.89
CA VAL A 11 1.09 -0.37 11.62
C VAL A 11 2.61 -0.30 11.41
N VAL A 12 3.32 -1.13 12.20
CA VAL A 12 4.75 -1.50 12.08
C VAL A 12 4.86 -2.72 11.16
N VAL A 13 5.69 -2.66 10.12
CA VAL A 13 6.03 -3.84 9.28
C VAL A 13 7.55 -3.92 9.10
N CYS A 14 8.15 -4.93 9.72
CA CYS A 14 9.51 -5.41 9.45
C CYS A 14 9.50 -6.36 8.23
N GLY A 15 10.54 -6.30 7.40
CA GLY A 15 10.78 -7.26 6.32
C GLY A 15 10.14 -6.91 4.97
N GLY A 16 10.82 -7.27 3.88
CA GLY A 16 10.48 -6.93 2.49
C GLY A 16 9.10 -7.41 2.03
N ALA A 17 8.56 -6.70 1.04
CA ALA A 17 7.19 -6.78 0.50
C ALA A 17 6.09 -6.36 1.50
N VAL A 18 5.62 -5.11 1.38
CA VAL A 18 4.57 -4.58 2.26
C VAL A 18 3.25 -4.57 1.53
N LEU A 19 2.37 -5.48 1.95
CA LEU A 19 0.94 -5.22 1.94
C LEU A 19 0.68 -4.08 2.95
N ALA A 20 0.38 -2.88 2.47
CA ALA A 20 0.00 -1.78 3.35
C ALA A 20 -1.40 -2.05 3.86
N TYR A 21 -1.52 -2.65 5.06
CA TYR A 21 -2.81 -2.89 5.67
C TYR A 21 -3.35 -1.63 6.33
N TYR A 22 -4.59 -1.30 6.00
CA TYR A 22 -5.36 -0.25 6.63
C TYR A 22 -6.30 -0.88 7.63
N LEU A 23 -6.08 -0.54 8.89
CA LEU A 23 -7.08 -0.76 9.92
C LEU A 23 -8.01 0.42 9.94
N ILE A 24 -9.02 0.32 9.09
CA ILE A 24 -10.17 1.19 9.13
C ILE A 24 -10.84 0.91 10.48
N ARG A 25 -10.63 1.81 11.46
CA ARG A 25 -11.70 2.07 12.43
C ARG A 25 -12.93 2.27 11.57
N ARG A 26 -14.00 1.48 11.77
CA ARG A 26 -15.33 1.74 11.21
C ARG A 26 -15.81 3.13 11.66
N PHE A 27 -15.22 4.17 11.11
CA PHE A 27 -15.86 5.44 10.92
C PHE A 27 -16.66 5.20 9.67
N THR A 28 -17.97 5.11 9.84
CA THR A 28 -18.92 5.43 8.79
C THR A 28 -18.45 6.74 8.17
N LEU A 29 -17.76 6.66 7.02
CA LEU A 29 -17.58 7.82 6.17
C LEU A 29 -19.00 8.33 5.90
N PRO A 30 -19.28 9.64 6.10
CA PRO A 30 -20.53 10.17 5.58
C PRO A 30 -20.56 9.83 4.08
N PRO A 31 -21.72 9.44 3.53
CA PRO A 31 -21.83 9.22 2.09
C PRO A 31 -21.29 10.46 1.39
N LEU A 32 -20.34 10.29 0.49
CA LEU A 32 -20.09 11.32 -0.52
C LEU A 32 -21.44 11.50 -1.24
N ASP A 33 -21.90 12.75 -1.30
CA ASP A 33 -23.21 13.11 -1.82
C ASP A 33 -23.53 12.30 -3.08
N SER A 34 -24.69 11.65 -3.05
CA SER A 34 -25.17 10.77 -4.10
C SER A 34 -25.28 11.54 -5.41
N VAL A 35 -24.32 11.35 -6.30
CA VAL A 35 -24.50 11.66 -7.72
C VAL A 35 -25.39 10.57 -8.30
N ASP A 36 -26.69 10.86 -8.30
CA ASP A 36 -27.75 10.26 -9.12
C ASP A 36 -27.66 8.75 -9.39
N GLY A 37 -28.44 7.97 -8.64
CA GLY A 37 -29.37 6.95 -9.16
C GLY A 37 -28.93 5.96 -10.25
N LYS A 38 -27.64 5.75 -10.52
CA LYS A 38 -27.16 4.72 -11.44
C LYS A 38 -27.10 3.40 -10.70
N ALA A 39 -27.88 2.42 -11.16
CA ALA A 39 -27.67 1.02 -10.78
C ALA A 39 -26.17 0.73 -10.79
N ALA A 40 -25.64 0.14 -9.72
CA ALA A 40 -24.23 -0.20 -9.61
C ALA A 40 -23.81 -0.93 -10.89
N ALA A 41 -23.02 -0.26 -11.73
CA ALA A 41 -22.69 -0.79 -13.04
C ALA A 41 -21.97 -2.12 -12.83
N MET A 42 -22.60 -3.20 -13.31
CA MET A 42 -22.03 -4.55 -13.29
C MET A 42 -20.61 -4.51 -13.85
N VAL A 43 -19.74 -5.36 -13.33
CA VAL A 43 -18.39 -5.54 -13.88
C VAL A 43 -18.52 -5.90 -15.37
N ASP A 44 -17.76 -5.20 -16.22
CA ASP A 44 -17.87 -5.37 -17.66
C ASP A 44 -17.39 -6.76 -18.11
N ALA A 45 -17.91 -7.24 -19.24
CA ALA A 45 -17.65 -8.59 -19.72
C ALA A 45 -16.15 -8.86 -19.96
N ALA A 46 -15.38 -7.86 -20.40
CA ALA A 46 -13.94 -8.03 -20.64
C ALA A 46 -13.17 -8.19 -19.33
N THR A 47 -13.56 -7.48 -18.27
CA THR A 47 -13.01 -7.68 -16.92
C THR A 47 -13.36 -9.06 -16.37
N ILE A 48 -14.59 -9.53 -16.57
CA ILE A 48 -14.99 -10.90 -16.18
C ILE A 48 -14.18 -11.97 -16.93
N GLU A 49 -13.98 -11.81 -18.23
CA GLU A 49 -13.17 -12.72 -19.04
C GLU A 49 -11.73 -12.83 -18.50
N LYS A 50 -11.10 -11.69 -18.19
CA LYS A 50 -9.77 -11.65 -17.57
C LYS A 50 -9.74 -12.31 -16.20
N LEU A 51 -10.78 -12.13 -15.39
CA LEU A 51 -10.90 -12.78 -14.09
C LEU A 51 -10.99 -14.30 -14.21
N GLU A 52 -11.81 -14.81 -15.12
CA GLU A 52 -11.95 -16.27 -15.35
C GLU A 52 -10.65 -16.88 -15.88
N ALA A 53 -9.99 -16.20 -16.82
CA ALA A 53 -8.68 -16.61 -17.34
C ALA A 53 -7.60 -16.60 -16.24
N GLY A 54 -7.56 -15.53 -15.44
CA GLY A 54 -6.62 -15.37 -14.34
C GLY A 54 -6.83 -16.40 -13.23
N PHE A 55 -8.08 -16.68 -12.88
CA PHE A 55 -8.44 -17.75 -11.95
C PHE A 55 -7.95 -19.11 -12.47
N SER A 56 -8.25 -19.43 -13.73
CA SER A 56 -7.83 -20.69 -14.36
C SER A 56 -6.30 -20.83 -14.38
N LYS A 57 -5.57 -19.77 -14.75
CA LYS A 57 -4.09 -19.71 -14.71
C LYS A 57 -3.55 -19.97 -13.31
N LEU A 58 -4.14 -19.35 -12.29
CA LEU A 58 -3.72 -19.49 -10.90
C LEU A 58 -3.95 -20.92 -10.39
N GLN A 59 -5.10 -21.53 -10.67
CA GLN A 59 -5.42 -22.90 -10.27
C GLN A 59 -4.50 -23.93 -10.94
N ALA A 60 -4.15 -23.73 -12.22
CA ALA A 60 -3.25 -24.60 -12.97
C ALA A 60 -1.76 -24.46 -12.59
N SER A 61 -1.39 -23.42 -11.84
CA SER A 61 -0.01 -23.16 -11.45
C SER A 61 0.44 -23.97 -10.22
N ASP A 62 1.75 -24.01 -9.93
CA ASP A 62 2.29 -24.51 -8.67
C ASP A 62 2.48 -23.44 -7.59
N SER A 63 1.88 -22.25 -7.77
CA SER A 63 2.00 -21.12 -6.84
C SER A 63 1.75 -21.53 -5.39
N LYS A 64 2.48 -20.90 -4.47
CA LYS A 64 2.31 -21.04 -3.01
C LYS A 64 1.77 -19.75 -2.37
N SER A 65 1.27 -18.84 -3.20
CA SER A 65 0.74 -17.56 -2.74
C SER A 65 -0.48 -17.73 -1.84
N LEU A 66 -0.66 -16.81 -0.88
CA LEU A 66 -1.89 -16.72 -0.09
C LEU A 66 -3.12 -16.48 -0.98
N LEU A 67 -2.95 -15.71 -2.07
CA LEU A 67 -3.98 -15.55 -3.10
C LEU A 67 -4.47 -16.91 -3.61
N LYS A 68 -3.57 -17.80 -4.05
CA LYS A 68 -3.97 -19.13 -4.53
C LYS A 68 -4.60 -19.98 -3.42
N LYS A 69 -4.06 -19.89 -2.20
CA LYS A 69 -4.57 -20.63 -1.05
C LYS A 69 -6.03 -20.29 -0.72
N TYR A 70 -6.41 -19.01 -0.84
CA TYR A 70 -7.72 -18.52 -0.37
C TYR A 70 -8.70 -18.10 -1.46
N LEU A 71 -8.27 -17.89 -2.70
CA LEU A 71 -9.17 -17.67 -3.83
C LEU A 71 -9.71 -19.03 -4.33
N THR A 72 -10.61 -19.63 -3.56
CA THR A 72 -11.35 -20.82 -4.00
C THR A 72 -12.38 -20.46 -5.08
N LYS A 73 -12.97 -21.46 -5.74
CA LYS A 73 -13.99 -21.21 -6.76
C LYS A 73 -15.22 -20.50 -6.17
N GLU A 74 -15.61 -20.88 -4.97
CA GLU A 74 -16.73 -20.29 -4.23
C GLU A 74 -16.48 -18.82 -3.90
N VAL A 75 -15.29 -18.50 -3.38
CA VAL A 75 -14.88 -17.11 -3.09
C VAL A 75 -14.82 -16.29 -4.38
N PHE A 76 -14.20 -16.85 -5.43
CA PHE A 76 -14.10 -16.18 -6.72
C PHE A 76 -15.48 -15.87 -7.32
N ASP A 77 -16.39 -16.84 -7.37
CA ASP A 77 -17.72 -16.65 -7.93
C ASP A 77 -18.58 -15.66 -7.12
N ALA A 78 -18.40 -15.63 -5.80
CA ALA A 78 -19.07 -14.66 -4.93
C ALA A 78 -18.57 -13.22 -5.13
N LEU A 79 -17.30 -13.04 -5.52
CA LEU A 79 -16.64 -11.73 -5.57
C LEU A 79 -16.48 -11.14 -6.97
N LYS A 80 -16.41 -11.95 -8.04
CA LYS A 80 -16.03 -11.51 -9.40
C LYS A 80 -16.94 -10.45 -10.02
N ASN A 81 -18.19 -10.36 -9.58
CA ASN A 81 -19.16 -9.36 -10.06
C ASN A 81 -19.28 -8.11 -9.17
N LYS A 82 -18.50 -8.03 -8.08
CA LYS A 82 -18.55 -6.90 -7.15
C LYS A 82 -17.62 -5.77 -7.61
N LYS A 83 -17.98 -4.54 -7.21
CA LYS A 83 -17.25 -3.32 -7.50
C LYS A 83 -17.30 -2.38 -6.29
N THR A 84 -16.23 -1.64 -6.03
CA THR A 84 -16.20 -0.56 -5.03
C THR A 84 -16.86 0.71 -5.60
N SER A 85 -17.14 1.70 -4.74
CA SER A 85 -17.59 3.04 -5.14
C SER A 85 -16.55 3.80 -5.98
N PHE A 86 -15.26 3.46 -5.86
CA PHE A 86 -14.18 3.95 -6.73
C PHE A 86 -14.13 3.26 -8.08
N GLY A 87 -14.96 2.24 -8.27
CA GLY A 87 -15.02 1.47 -9.49
C GLY A 87 -14.00 0.32 -9.56
N SER A 88 -13.33 -0.01 -8.46
CA SER A 88 -12.35 -1.09 -8.41
C SER A 88 -13.03 -2.45 -8.38
N THR A 89 -12.40 -3.43 -9.02
CA THR A 89 -12.90 -4.79 -9.18
C THR A 89 -12.00 -5.80 -8.48
N LEU A 90 -12.44 -7.08 -8.47
CA LEU A 90 -11.58 -8.16 -8.00
C LEU A 90 -10.29 -8.27 -8.85
N LEU A 91 -10.33 -7.87 -10.13
CA LEU A 91 -9.16 -7.95 -11.02
C LEU A 91 -8.05 -7.03 -10.50
N ASP A 92 -8.40 -5.80 -10.16
CA ASP A 92 -7.46 -4.81 -9.59
C ASP A 92 -6.83 -5.32 -8.29
N CYS A 93 -7.53 -6.20 -7.56
CA CYS A 93 -7.04 -6.78 -6.33
C CYS A 93 -6.04 -7.93 -6.57
N ILE A 94 -6.29 -8.80 -7.55
CA ILE A 94 -5.56 -10.07 -7.72
C ILE A 94 -4.56 -10.09 -8.88
N GLN A 95 -4.61 -9.11 -9.79
CA GLN A 95 -3.82 -9.10 -11.03
C GLN A 95 -2.33 -9.34 -10.78
N SER A 96 -1.77 -8.73 -9.74
CA SER A 96 -0.35 -8.89 -9.41
C SER A 96 0.03 -10.34 -9.12
N GLY A 97 -0.75 -11.07 -8.31
CA GLY A 97 -0.48 -12.48 -7.99
C GLY A 97 -0.79 -13.44 -9.14
N VAL A 98 -1.73 -13.09 -10.03
CA VAL A 98 -2.02 -13.85 -11.25
C VAL A 98 -0.89 -13.71 -12.28
N GLU A 99 -0.30 -12.53 -12.41
CA GLU A 99 0.86 -12.31 -13.30
C GLU A 99 2.16 -12.82 -12.71
N ASN A 100 2.35 -12.68 -11.40
CA ASN A 100 3.55 -13.05 -10.68
C ASN A 100 3.27 -14.25 -9.76
N LEU A 101 3.24 -15.45 -10.34
CA LEU A 101 2.85 -16.69 -9.65
C LEU A 101 3.78 -17.10 -8.48
N ASP A 102 4.96 -16.49 -8.41
CA ASP A 102 5.91 -16.65 -7.31
C ASP A 102 5.70 -15.65 -6.16
N SER A 103 4.59 -14.90 -6.17
CA SER A 103 4.17 -14.06 -5.05
C SER A 103 4.01 -14.86 -3.75
N GLY A 104 4.44 -14.29 -2.62
CA GLY A 104 4.09 -14.84 -1.30
C GLY A 104 2.63 -14.57 -0.91
N VAL A 105 2.14 -13.35 -1.18
CA VAL A 105 0.74 -12.96 -0.88
C VAL A 105 -0.09 -12.89 -2.16
N GLY A 106 0.20 -11.95 -3.06
CA GLY A 106 -0.39 -11.88 -4.40
C GLY A 106 -1.61 -10.97 -4.57
N ILE A 107 -2.05 -10.26 -3.52
CA ILE A 107 -3.13 -9.27 -3.61
C ILE A 107 -2.70 -7.88 -3.20
N TYR A 108 -3.37 -6.86 -3.72
CA TYR A 108 -3.28 -5.46 -3.28
C TYR A 108 -4.67 -4.88 -3.14
N ALA A 109 -4.90 -3.97 -2.20
CA ALA A 109 -6.11 -3.17 -2.21
C ALA A 109 -5.92 -2.00 -3.20
N PRO A 110 -6.88 -1.73 -4.10
CA PRO A 110 -6.88 -0.54 -4.96
C PRO A 110 -7.43 0.70 -4.25
N ASP A 111 -8.31 0.50 -3.27
CA ASP A 111 -8.90 1.55 -2.43
C ASP A 111 -9.25 0.97 -1.04
N ALA A 112 -9.67 1.84 -0.12
CA ALA A 112 -10.00 1.45 1.25
C ALA A 112 -11.26 0.55 1.33
N GLU A 113 -12.23 0.73 0.44
CA GLU A 113 -13.49 -0.01 0.42
C GLU A 113 -13.27 -1.46 -0.04
N ALA A 114 -12.24 -1.71 -0.84
CA ALA A 114 -11.87 -3.05 -1.31
C ALA A 114 -11.69 -4.06 -0.16
N TYR A 115 -11.14 -3.63 0.99
CA TYR A 115 -11.04 -4.48 2.19
C TYR A 115 -12.40 -4.95 2.72
N THR A 116 -13.48 -4.21 2.46
CA THR A 116 -14.84 -4.58 2.87
C THR A 116 -15.59 -5.31 1.75
N VAL A 117 -15.52 -4.82 0.51
CA VAL A 117 -16.23 -5.41 -0.64
C VAL A 117 -15.70 -6.79 -0.99
N PHE A 118 -14.39 -7.00 -0.86
CA PHE A 118 -13.70 -8.27 -1.15
C PHE A 118 -13.23 -8.97 0.13
N ALA A 119 -13.89 -8.71 1.27
CA ALA A 119 -13.51 -9.22 2.59
C ALA A 119 -13.37 -10.75 2.63
N ASP A 120 -14.20 -11.49 1.89
CA ASP A 120 -14.15 -12.96 1.87
C ASP A 120 -12.82 -13.51 1.28
N LEU A 121 -12.06 -12.68 0.56
CA LEU A 121 -10.68 -12.96 0.15
C LEU A 121 -9.65 -12.30 1.08
N PHE A 122 -9.84 -11.03 1.43
CA PHE A 122 -8.87 -10.29 2.24
C PHE A 122 -8.77 -10.81 3.68
N ASP A 123 -9.88 -11.04 4.36
CA ASP A 123 -9.93 -11.46 5.77
C ASP A 123 -9.08 -12.71 6.04
N PRO A 124 -9.26 -13.85 5.32
CA PRO A 124 -8.47 -15.04 5.59
C PRO A 124 -6.99 -14.89 5.22
N ILE A 125 -6.66 -14.08 4.21
CA ILE A 125 -5.26 -13.77 3.85
C ILE A 125 -4.58 -12.93 4.94
N ILE A 126 -5.29 -11.94 5.49
CA ILE A 126 -4.82 -11.10 6.60
C ILE A 126 -4.60 -11.96 7.84
N GLU A 127 -5.57 -12.83 8.17
CA GLU A 127 -5.47 -13.71 9.33
C GLU A 127 -4.25 -14.64 9.24
N ASP A 128 -4.00 -15.23 8.07
CA ASP A 128 -2.85 -16.12 7.83
C ASP A 128 -1.52 -15.35 7.88
N TYR A 129 -1.41 -14.25 7.13
CA TYR A 129 -0.17 -13.46 7.07
C TYR A 129 0.21 -12.86 8.43
N HIS A 130 -0.77 -12.43 9.22
CA HIS A 130 -0.56 -11.83 10.54
C HIS A 130 -0.61 -12.83 11.70
N ASN A 131 -0.63 -14.14 11.42
CA ASN A 131 -0.59 -15.22 12.42
C ASN A 131 -1.68 -15.09 13.50
N GLY A 132 -2.92 -14.77 13.09
CA GLY A 132 -4.06 -14.64 13.99
C GLY A 132 -4.59 -13.21 14.09
N PHE A 133 -5.43 -12.85 13.12
CA PHE A 133 -6.25 -11.64 13.13
C PHE A 133 -7.64 -11.98 12.60
N LYS A 134 -8.54 -12.40 13.48
CA LYS A 134 -9.87 -12.86 13.10
C LYS A 134 -10.70 -11.70 12.59
N LYS A 135 -11.73 -11.99 11.80
CA LYS A 135 -12.74 -11.02 11.34
C LYS A 135 -13.40 -10.20 12.47
N THR A 136 -13.46 -10.76 13.69
CA THR A 136 -14.00 -10.09 14.88
C THR A 136 -12.99 -9.19 15.59
N ASP A 137 -11.71 -9.38 15.30
CA ASP A 137 -10.63 -8.66 15.97
C ASP A 137 -10.55 -7.23 15.45
N LYS A 138 -10.01 -6.36 16.30
CA LYS A 138 -9.78 -4.96 15.98
C LYS A 138 -8.36 -4.64 16.39
N HIS A 139 -7.60 -4.04 15.49
CA HIS A 139 -6.26 -3.57 15.85
C HIS A 139 -6.36 -2.57 17.01
N PRO A 140 -5.44 -2.66 17.99
CA PRO A 140 -5.46 -1.79 19.16
C PRO A 140 -5.27 -0.33 18.77
N ALA A 141 -5.57 0.56 19.72
CA ALA A 141 -5.17 1.95 19.58
C ALA A 141 -3.64 2.04 19.47
N LYS A 142 -3.16 3.02 18.68
CA LYS A 142 -1.73 3.28 18.51
C LYS A 142 -1.06 3.48 19.88
N ASN A 143 -0.06 2.65 20.16
CA ASN A 143 0.78 2.76 21.33
C ASN A 143 2.24 2.56 20.90
N TRP A 144 3.11 3.53 21.20
CA TRP A 144 4.55 3.43 20.90
C TRP A 144 5.32 2.64 21.96
N GLY A 145 4.69 2.34 23.09
CA GLY A 145 5.35 1.75 24.24
C GLY A 145 6.23 2.75 24.97
N ASP A 146 7.06 2.22 25.86
CA ASP A 146 8.10 2.98 26.56
C ASP A 146 9.42 2.81 25.80
N VAL A 147 9.84 3.87 25.10
CA VAL A 147 11.05 3.86 24.28
C VAL A 147 12.32 3.69 25.10
N GLU A 148 12.31 4.07 26.39
CA GLU A 148 13.47 3.93 27.29
C GLU A 148 13.76 2.45 27.63
N THR A 149 12.78 1.57 27.40
CA THR A 149 12.99 0.12 27.54
C THR A 149 13.73 -0.50 26.36
N LEU A 150 13.91 0.25 25.26
CA LEU A 150 14.65 -0.19 24.09
C LEU A 150 16.15 0.06 24.31
N GLY A 151 16.93 -1.02 24.45
CA GLY A 151 18.38 -0.95 24.60
C GLY A 151 19.15 -1.02 23.27
N ASN A 152 20.46 -0.79 23.34
CA ASN A 152 21.34 -1.09 22.21
C ASN A 152 21.37 -2.61 21.96
N LEU A 153 20.97 -3.03 20.76
CA LEU A 153 20.92 -4.43 20.34
C LEU A 153 22.29 -5.10 20.29
N ASP A 154 23.35 -4.30 20.12
CA ASP A 154 24.72 -4.80 20.03
C ASP A 154 25.70 -3.76 20.63
N PRO A 155 25.87 -3.75 21.95
CA PRO A 155 26.77 -2.81 22.63
C PRO A 155 28.24 -2.95 22.24
N ALA A 156 28.67 -4.14 21.79
CA ALA A 156 30.04 -4.41 21.37
C ALA A 156 30.29 -4.05 19.90
N GLY A 157 29.24 -3.91 19.09
CA GLY A 157 29.33 -3.57 17.66
C GLY A 157 29.93 -4.68 16.81
N GLU A 158 29.79 -5.94 17.22
CA GLU A 158 30.39 -7.10 16.56
C GLU A 158 29.50 -7.68 15.45
N PHE A 159 28.19 -7.41 15.48
CA PHE A 159 27.19 -8.08 14.64
C PHE A 159 26.30 -7.12 13.86
N VAL A 160 25.85 -6.01 14.46
CA VAL A 160 24.83 -5.14 13.87
C VAL A 160 25.48 -4.05 13.01
N VAL A 161 25.26 -4.13 11.69
CA VAL A 161 25.75 -3.12 10.73
C VAL A 161 24.89 -1.85 10.73
N SER A 162 23.57 -2.00 10.76
CA SER A 162 22.63 -0.87 10.78
C SER A 162 21.26 -1.29 11.36
N THR A 163 20.51 -0.30 11.87
CA THR A 163 19.14 -0.48 12.36
C THR A 163 18.20 0.44 11.60
N ARG A 164 17.04 -0.08 11.17
CA ARG A 164 16.04 0.70 10.42
C ARG A 164 14.63 0.36 10.87
N VAL A 165 13.86 1.39 11.23
CA VAL A 165 12.43 1.29 11.53
C VAL A 165 11.65 2.07 10.47
N ARG A 166 10.54 1.52 9.97
CA ARG A 166 9.67 2.20 9.01
C ARG A 166 8.21 2.08 9.36
N CYS A 167 7.43 3.02 8.84
CA CYS A 167 5.99 3.10 8.98
C CYS A 167 5.38 3.49 7.62
N GLY A 168 4.33 2.79 7.18
CA GLY A 168 3.58 3.16 5.97
C GLY A 168 2.38 4.02 6.33
N ARG A 169 2.13 5.11 5.60
CA ARG A 169 1.01 6.04 5.84
C ARG A 169 0.33 6.36 4.53
N SER A 170 -0.92 6.79 4.59
CA SER A 170 -1.60 7.30 3.42
C SER A 170 -2.65 8.33 3.78
N MET A 171 -3.00 9.13 2.78
CA MET A 171 -3.69 10.40 2.98
C MET A 171 -5.21 10.21 2.85
N GLU A 172 -5.94 10.70 3.85
CA GLU A 172 -7.39 10.72 3.82
C GLU A 172 -7.89 11.48 2.58
N GLY A 173 -8.94 10.94 1.94
CA GLY A 173 -9.51 11.49 0.70
C GLY A 173 -8.86 10.99 -0.60
N TYR A 174 -7.78 10.22 -0.53
CA TYR A 174 -7.13 9.61 -1.69
C TYR A 174 -7.28 8.08 -1.70
N PRO A 175 -7.54 7.46 -2.86
CA PRO A 175 -7.48 6.01 -2.99
C PRO A 175 -6.01 5.54 -3.02
N PHE A 176 -5.78 4.24 -3.20
CA PHE A 176 -4.42 3.71 -3.28
C PHE A 176 -3.90 3.79 -4.73
N ASN A 177 -2.62 3.49 -4.92
CA ASN A 177 -1.92 3.67 -6.20
C ASN A 177 -2.67 3.18 -7.46
N PRO A 178 -3.38 2.03 -7.46
CA PRO A 178 -4.09 1.54 -8.64
C PRO A 178 -5.23 2.46 -9.11
N CYS A 179 -5.76 3.29 -8.22
CA CYS A 179 -6.86 4.22 -8.49
C CYS A 179 -6.43 5.68 -8.56
N LEU A 180 -5.20 6.02 -8.16
CA LEU A 180 -4.69 7.38 -8.22
C LEU A 180 -4.53 7.87 -9.66
N THR A 181 -5.05 9.06 -9.94
CA THR A 181 -4.80 9.81 -11.17
C THR A 181 -3.46 10.56 -11.12
N GLU A 182 -2.91 10.96 -12.25
CA GLU A 182 -1.68 11.75 -12.28
C GLU A 182 -1.80 13.08 -11.51
N ALA A 183 -2.95 13.76 -11.63
CA ALA A 183 -3.21 14.99 -10.90
C ALA A 183 -3.18 14.77 -9.38
N GLN A 184 -3.77 13.67 -8.90
CA GLN A 184 -3.71 13.31 -7.49
C GLN A 184 -2.29 12.99 -7.02
N TYR A 185 -1.46 12.32 -7.83
CA TYR A 185 -0.04 12.12 -7.49
C TYR A 185 0.69 13.45 -7.25
N LYS A 186 0.50 14.44 -8.13
CA LYS A 186 1.10 15.78 -7.99
C LYS A 186 0.56 16.53 -6.78
N GLU A 187 -0.75 16.48 -6.55
CA GLU A 187 -1.38 17.13 -5.39
C GLU A 187 -0.89 16.51 -4.07
N MET A 188 -0.73 15.18 -4.03
CA MET A 188 -0.20 14.49 -2.86
C MET A 188 1.28 14.84 -2.61
N GLU A 189 2.10 14.90 -3.66
CA GLU A 189 3.50 15.36 -3.60
C GLU A 189 3.59 16.78 -3.03
N GLU A 190 2.79 17.72 -3.54
CA GLU A 190 2.76 19.10 -3.07
C GLU A 190 2.38 19.18 -1.58
N LYS A 191 1.32 18.46 -1.16
CA LYS A 191 0.87 18.42 0.24
C LYS A 191 1.94 17.86 1.17
N VAL A 192 2.58 16.75 0.77
CA VAL A 192 3.61 16.09 1.57
C VAL A 192 4.86 16.95 1.64
N SER A 193 5.41 17.39 0.52
CA SER A 193 6.62 18.21 0.47
C SER A 193 6.46 19.53 1.24
N THR A 194 5.31 20.20 1.12
CA THR A 194 4.97 21.41 1.89
C THR A 194 4.90 21.14 3.39
N THR A 195 4.36 19.97 3.79
CA THR A 195 4.31 19.60 5.21
C THR A 195 5.72 19.31 5.76
N LEU A 196 6.55 18.62 4.99
CA LEU A 196 7.90 18.21 5.40
C LEU A 196 8.90 19.38 5.41
N SER A 197 8.67 20.44 4.62
CA SER A 197 9.51 21.64 4.66
C SER A 197 9.38 22.44 5.97
N GLY A 198 8.31 22.20 6.73
CA GLY A 198 8.11 22.77 8.06
C GLY A 198 8.78 21.99 9.20
N LEU A 199 9.50 20.89 8.91
CA LEU A 199 10.24 20.15 9.94
C LEU A 199 11.53 20.89 10.33
N GLU A 200 11.84 20.86 11.62
CA GLU A 200 12.96 21.57 12.23
C GLU A 200 13.91 20.62 12.97
N ALA A 201 15.01 21.16 13.49
CA ALA A 201 16.03 20.44 14.25
C ALA A 201 16.53 19.18 13.52
N GLU A 202 16.61 18.03 14.20
CA GLU A 202 17.11 16.77 13.65
C GLU A 202 16.31 16.28 12.43
N LEU A 203 15.03 16.65 12.34
CA LEU A 203 14.16 16.22 11.25
C LEU A 203 14.21 17.13 10.03
N LYS A 204 14.88 18.30 10.12
CA LYS A 204 14.99 19.25 9.02
C LYS A 204 15.74 18.63 7.84
N GLY A 205 15.18 18.78 6.66
CA GLY A 205 15.65 18.14 5.45
C GLY A 205 15.13 18.77 4.18
N THR A 206 15.41 18.10 3.07
CA THR A 206 15.05 18.55 1.72
C THR A 206 14.23 17.47 1.03
N PHE A 207 13.18 17.90 0.31
CA PHE A 207 12.42 17.03 -0.58
C PHE A 207 13.03 17.07 -1.98
N TYR A 208 13.34 15.91 -2.53
CA TYR A 208 13.92 15.72 -3.85
C TYR A 208 12.89 15.02 -4.75
N PRO A 209 12.21 15.73 -5.65
CA PRO A 209 11.30 15.11 -6.60
C PRO A 209 12.09 14.19 -7.54
N LEU A 210 11.54 13.02 -7.88
CA LEU A 210 12.14 12.13 -8.87
C LEU A 210 12.02 12.71 -10.29
N THR A 211 10.98 13.52 -10.52
CA THR A 211 10.84 14.25 -11.78
C THR A 211 11.96 15.28 -11.90
N GLY A 212 12.83 15.11 -12.90
CA GLY A 212 14.00 15.97 -13.12
C GLY A 212 15.26 15.58 -12.34
N MET A 213 15.22 14.51 -11.54
CA MET A 213 16.40 13.97 -10.86
C MET A 213 17.35 13.32 -11.88
N SER A 214 18.66 13.59 -11.78
CA SER A 214 19.65 12.94 -12.64
C SER A 214 19.74 11.44 -12.34
N LYS A 215 20.11 10.64 -13.35
CA LYS A 215 20.28 9.19 -13.17
C LYS A 215 21.41 8.85 -12.20
N GLU A 216 22.48 9.66 -12.12
CA GLU A 216 23.52 9.43 -11.11
C GLU A 216 22.99 9.65 -9.69
N THR A 217 22.23 10.74 -9.46
CA THR A 217 21.62 11.01 -8.15
C THR A 217 20.62 9.91 -7.78
N GLN A 218 19.78 9.49 -8.74
CA GLN A 218 18.82 8.41 -8.53
C GLN A 218 19.51 7.11 -8.14
N GLN A 219 20.60 6.74 -8.83
CA GLN A 219 21.35 5.52 -8.56
C GLN A 219 22.06 5.60 -7.19
N GLN A 220 22.68 6.74 -6.86
CA GLN A 220 23.32 6.91 -5.56
C GLN A 220 22.32 6.75 -4.41
N LEU A 221 21.10 7.28 -4.54
CA LEU A 221 20.06 7.11 -3.53
C LEU A 221 19.57 5.65 -3.42
N ILE A 222 19.60 4.88 -4.51
CA ILE A 222 19.31 3.44 -4.49
C ILE A 222 20.44 2.68 -3.78
N ASP A 223 21.69 2.99 -4.11
CA ASP A 223 22.89 2.37 -3.54
C ASP A 223 23.03 2.67 -2.04
N ASP A 224 22.63 3.88 -1.62
CA ASP A 224 22.54 4.29 -0.21
C ASP A 224 21.34 3.64 0.53
N HIS A 225 20.54 2.79 -0.14
CA HIS A 225 19.33 2.17 0.38
C HIS A 225 18.20 3.14 0.78
N PHE A 226 18.18 4.33 0.17
CA PHE A 226 17.19 5.38 0.46
C PHE A 226 16.03 5.40 -0.53
N LEU A 227 16.31 5.19 -1.82
CA LEU A 227 15.29 5.22 -2.86
C LEU A 227 14.81 3.81 -3.23
N PHE A 228 13.50 3.67 -3.41
CA PHE A 228 12.89 2.42 -3.87
C PHE A 228 13.35 2.11 -5.30
N LYS A 229 13.66 0.84 -5.56
CA LYS A 229 13.98 0.36 -6.91
C LYS A 229 12.86 0.73 -7.89
N GLU A 230 13.24 1.29 -9.02
CA GLU A 230 12.34 1.48 -10.15
C GLU A 230 11.92 0.10 -10.70
N GLY A 231 10.65 -0.05 -11.07
CA GLY A 231 10.19 -1.22 -11.81
C GLY A 231 10.04 -2.52 -11.01
N ASP A 232 9.57 -2.45 -9.76
CA ASP A 232 9.13 -3.67 -9.08
C ASP A 232 7.95 -4.30 -9.83
N ARG A 233 8.16 -5.50 -10.41
CA ARG A 233 7.16 -6.18 -11.25
C ARG A 233 5.84 -6.49 -10.53
N PHE A 234 5.87 -6.67 -9.20
CA PHE A 234 4.65 -6.91 -8.42
C PHE A 234 3.82 -5.62 -8.35
N LEU A 235 4.47 -4.47 -8.12
CA LEU A 235 3.81 -3.17 -8.12
C LEU A 235 3.36 -2.75 -9.52
N GLN A 236 4.14 -3.04 -10.55
CA GLN A 236 3.76 -2.79 -11.94
C GLN A 236 2.50 -3.57 -12.32
N ALA A 237 2.46 -4.87 -12.03
CA ALA A 237 1.29 -5.71 -12.30
C ALA A 237 0.07 -5.35 -11.44
N ALA A 238 0.25 -4.64 -10.33
CA ALA A 238 -0.84 -4.08 -9.53
C ALA A 238 -1.31 -2.70 -10.03
N ASN A 239 -0.80 -2.19 -11.16
CA ASN A 239 -1.01 -0.80 -11.61
C ASN A 239 -0.57 0.27 -10.59
N ALA A 240 0.33 -0.08 -9.67
CA ALA A 240 0.79 0.82 -8.61
C ALA A 240 1.89 1.80 -9.07
N CYS A 241 2.42 1.63 -10.28
CA CYS A 241 3.49 2.45 -10.86
C CYS A 241 3.01 3.36 -12.01
N ARG A 242 1.69 3.57 -12.17
CA ARG A 242 1.18 4.46 -13.22
C ARG A 242 1.73 5.88 -13.07
N PHE A 243 1.97 6.53 -14.21
CA PHE A 243 2.50 7.90 -14.32
C PHE A 243 3.90 8.10 -13.72
N TRP A 244 4.67 7.04 -13.48
CA TRP A 244 6.03 7.16 -12.97
C TRP A 244 6.90 8.06 -13.87
N PRO A 245 7.71 9.00 -13.33
CA PRO A 245 7.96 9.29 -11.91
C PRO A 245 7.10 10.45 -11.33
N SER A 246 6.02 10.85 -11.99
CA SER A 246 5.16 11.98 -11.60
C SER A 246 4.61 11.81 -10.18
N GLY A 247 4.79 12.84 -9.33
CA GLY A 247 4.37 12.85 -7.93
C GLY A 247 5.15 11.93 -6.98
N ARG A 248 6.31 11.41 -7.42
CA ARG A 248 7.22 10.62 -6.57
C ARG A 248 8.44 11.45 -6.25
N GLY A 249 8.94 11.28 -5.04
CA GLY A 249 10.13 11.94 -4.53
C GLY A 249 10.61 11.25 -3.27
N ILE A 250 11.67 11.80 -2.71
CA ILE A 250 12.21 11.37 -1.43
C ILE A 250 12.53 12.60 -0.59
N TYR A 251 12.17 12.57 0.68
CA TYR A 251 12.66 13.52 1.66
C TYR A 251 13.74 12.86 2.49
N HIS A 252 14.80 13.60 2.81
CA HIS A 252 15.67 13.18 3.91
C HIS A 252 16.27 14.39 4.64
N ASN A 253 16.58 14.20 5.92
CA ASN A 253 17.38 15.14 6.68
C ASN A 253 18.85 15.15 6.22
N GLU A 254 19.62 16.14 6.68
CA GLU A 254 21.04 16.30 6.28
C GLU A 254 21.89 15.07 6.64
N ASN A 255 21.62 14.46 7.80
CA ASN A 255 22.32 13.28 8.29
C ASN A 255 21.83 11.95 7.67
N LYS A 256 20.80 11.99 6.81
CA LYS A 256 20.19 10.81 6.19
C LYS A 256 19.73 9.74 7.20
N THR A 257 19.31 10.16 8.39
CA THR A 257 18.76 9.31 9.46
C THR A 257 17.23 9.35 9.55
N PHE A 258 16.59 10.33 8.91
CA PHE A 258 15.15 10.44 8.78
C PHE A 258 14.78 10.60 7.30
N LEU A 259 13.94 9.69 6.78
CA LEU A 259 13.53 9.65 5.38
C LEU A 259 12.03 9.46 5.24
N VAL A 260 11.45 10.07 4.21
CA VAL A 260 10.03 9.93 3.82
C VAL A 260 9.91 9.64 2.33
#